data_AF-A0A2K8VE79-F1
#
_entry.id   AF-A0A2K8VE79-F1
#
_cell.length_a   1.000
_cell.length_b   1.000
_cell.length_c   1.000
_cell.angle_alpha   90.00
_cell.angle_beta   90.00
_cell.angle_gamma   90.00
#
_symmetry.space_group_name_H-M   'P 1'
#
loop_
_entity.id
_entity.type
_entity.pdbx_description
1 polymer ?
#
loop_
_entity_poly.entity_id
_entity_poly.type
_entity_poly.pdbx_seq_one_letter_code
_entity_poly.pdbx_strand_id
1 'polypeptide(L)'
;MLSFFKPIPIYILFYIDKIKVYRLDNGLFIERNAVIPFSNSKILFANFTEGERFLSSLISELVPRLGSFFSRSLIVLAHQIEMINEGLSQVEERALIDAIRHSSAVDVFVIEGGNELTKDQALQKLKMYQETKQ
;
A
#
# COMPACT_ATOMS: atom_id res chain seq x y z
N MET A 1 5.76 9.82 -18.68
CA MET A 1 4.37 9.69 -19.17
C MET A 1 3.55 10.77 -18.46
N LEU A 2 3.02 11.76 -19.19
CA LEU A 2 2.30 12.88 -18.56
C LEU A 2 0.98 12.39 -17.96
N SER A 3 0.90 12.30 -16.63
CA SER A 3 -0.36 12.13 -15.92
C SER A 3 -1.03 13.49 -15.77
N PHE A 4 -2.06 13.76 -16.58
CA PHE A 4 -2.90 14.96 -16.45
C PHE A 4 -3.88 14.89 -15.26
N PHE A 5 -3.97 13.74 -14.57
CA PHE A 5 -4.88 13.53 -13.45
C PHE A 5 -4.13 13.49 -12.11
N LYS A 6 -4.74 14.07 -11.08
CA LYS A 6 -4.25 14.01 -9.70
C LYS A 6 -4.15 12.54 -9.26
N PRO A 7 -3.02 12.11 -8.66
CA PRO A 7 -2.89 10.74 -8.17
C PRO A 7 -3.98 10.38 -7.16
N ILE A 8 -4.45 9.14 -7.20
CA ILE A 8 -5.44 8.64 -6.23
C ILE A 8 -4.72 8.34 -4.91
N PRO A 9 -5.18 8.92 -3.78
CA PRO A 9 -4.61 8.61 -2.47
C PRO A 9 -5.12 7.26 -1.96
N ILE A 10 -4.19 6.35 -1.70
CA ILE A 10 -4.44 5.00 -1.22
C ILE A 10 -3.79 4.82 0.15
N TYR A 11 -4.48 4.16 1.06
CA TYR A 11 -3.95 3.71 2.34
C TYR A 11 -4.01 2.19 2.40
N ILE A 12 -2.85 1.56 2.62
CA ILE A 12 -2.71 0.10 2.64
C ILE A 12 -2.28 -0.32 4.03
N LEU A 13 -3.01 -1.25 4.63
CA LEU A 13 -2.67 -1.85 5.90
C LEU A 13 -2.25 -3.29 5.66
N PHE A 14 -1.11 -3.62 6.24
CA PHE A 14 -0.50 -4.94 6.16
C PHE A 14 -0.56 -5.61 7.52
N TYR A 15 -1.13 -6.81 7.54
CA TYR A 15 -1.22 -7.74 8.67
C TYR A 15 -0.61 -9.07 8.23
N ILE A 16 -0.51 -10.04 9.15
CA ILE A 16 -0.13 -11.41 8.81
C ILE A 16 -1.13 -11.99 7.82
N ASP A 17 -0.66 -12.30 6.61
CA ASP A 17 -1.42 -12.90 5.50
C ASP A 17 -2.75 -12.18 5.15
N LYS A 18 -2.88 -10.91 5.51
CA LYS A 18 -4.08 -10.10 5.27
C LYS A 18 -3.70 -8.69 4.86
N ILE A 19 -4.39 -8.18 3.84
CA ILE A 19 -4.20 -6.82 3.33
C ILE A 19 -5.54 -6.11 3.27
N LYS A 20 -5.51 -4.84 3.67
CA LYS A 20 -6.65 -3.93 3.60
C LYS A 20 -6.25 -2.70 2.81
N VAL A 21 -7.00 -2.40 1.76
CA VAL A 21 -6.72 -1.27 0.85
C VAL A 21 -7.88 -0.29 0.92
N TYR A 22 -7.59 0.97 1.24
CA TYR A 22 -8.54 2.07 1.31
C TYR A 22 -8.27 3.09 0.20
N ARG A 23 -9.32 3.48 -0.53
CA ARG A 23 -9.33 4.68 -1.36
C ARG A 23 -9.74 5.86 -0.49
N LEU A 24 -8.79 6.75 -0.23
CA LEU A 24 -9.02 7.88 0.67
C LEU A 24 -9.81 9.02 0.02
N ASP A 25 -9.99 9.03 -1.30
CA ASP A 25 -10.77 10.05 -1.99
C ASP A 25 -12.29 9.80 -1.84
N ASN A 26 -12.73 8.54 -1.96
CA ASN A 26 -14.16 8.20 -1.93
C ASN A 26 -14.57 7.30 -0.75
N GLY A 27 -13.62 6.85 0.08
CA GLY A 27 -13.89 6.02 1.26
C GLY A 27 -14.17 4.54 0.97
N LEU A 28 -14.06 4.10 -0.28
CA LEU A 28 -14.17 2.67 -0.61
C LEU A 28 -12.97 1.90 -0.04
N PHE A 29 -13.21 0.66 0.37
CA PHE A 29 -12.15 -0.21 0.83
C PHE A 29 -12.41 -1.66 0.48
N ILE A 30 -11.32 -2.43 0.45
CA ILE A 30 -11.34 -3.88 0.34
C ILE A 30 -10.42 -4.47 1.40
N GLU A 31 -10.87 -5.54 2.04
CA GLU A 31 -10.10 -6.33 2.99
C GLU A 31 -10.21 -7.79 2.60
N ARG A 32 -9.07 -8.49 2.52
CA ARG A 32 -9.01 -9.92 2.21
C ARG A 32 -7.86 -10.59 2.95
N ASN A 33 -8.08 -11.85 3.28
CA ASN A 33 -7.02 -12.77 3.70
C ASN A 33 -6.44 -13.46 2.45
N ALA A 34 -5.14 -13.62 2.39
CA ALA A 34 -4.47 -14.37 1.35
C ALA A 34 -4.74 -15.87 1.53
N VAL A 35 -4.99 -16.56 0.42
CA VAL A 35 -5.14 -18.03 0.42
C VAL A 35 -3.77 -18.70 0.49
N ILE A 36 -2.78 -18.11 -0.18
CA ILE A 36 -1.38 -18.53 -0.13
C ILE A 36 -0.67 -17.56 0.80
N PRO A 37 -0.04 -18.04 1.90
CA PRO A 37 0.59 -17.16 2.87
C PRO A 37 1.78 -16.43 2.25
N PHE A 38 1.89 -15.14 2.57
CA PHE A 38 3.02 -14.29 2.21
C PHE A 38 3.86 -13.88 3.42
N SER A 39 3.37 -14.09 4.64
CA SER A 39 4.07 -13.87 5.89
C SER A 39 4.80 -15.13 6.38
N ASN A 40 5.74 -14.97 7.30
CA ASN A 40 6.30 -16.08 8.08
C ASN A 40 6.37 -15.70 9.57
N SER A 41 7.07 -16.48 10.40
CA SER A 41 7.16 -16.24 11.85
C SER A 41 7.96 -15.00 12.27
N LYS A 42 8.68 -14.33 11.36
CA LYS A 42 9.50 -13.15 11.66
C LYS A 42 9.27 -11.95 10.75
N ILE A 43 8.80 -12.18 9.52
CA ILE A 43 8.72 -11.18 8.45
C ILE A 43 7.29 -11.19 7.93
N LEU A 44 6.65 -10.02 7.93
CA LEU A 44 5.28 -9.86 7.47
C LEU A 44 5.17 -10.05 5.95
N PHE A 45 6.14 -9.56 5.18
CA PHE A 45 6.16 -9.68 3.71
C PHE A 45 7.33 -10.57 3.25
N ALA A 46 7.29 -11.85 3.63
CA ALA A 46 8.37 -12.81 3.44
C ALA A 46 8.40 -13.44 2.04
N ASN A 47 7.23 -13.78 1.49
CA ASN A 47 7.11 -14.29 0.13
C ASN A 47 6.68 -13.14 -0.80
N PHE A 48 7.69 -12.48 -1.37
CA PHE A 48 7.49 -11.31 -2.21
C PHE A 48 6.53 -11.57 -3.37
N THR A 49 6.71 -12.68 -4.10
CA THR A 49 5.93 -12.97 -5.31
C THR A 49 4.44 -13.16 -4.99
N GLU A 50 4.12 -13.93 -3.95
CA GLU A 50 2.73 -14.17 -3.58
C GLU A 50 2.09 -12.94 -2.95
N GLY A 51 2.83 -12.21 -2.10
CA GLY A 51 2.37 -10.96 -1.51
C GLY A 51 2.10 -9.87 -2.56
N GLU A 52 2.99 -9.74 -3.56
CA GLU A 52 2.84 -8.76 -4.64
C GLU A 52 1.62 -9.08 -5.53
N ARG A 53 1.47 -10.36 -5.93
CA ARG A 53 0.31 -10.79 -6.71
C ARG A 53 -0.99 -10.51 -5.98
N PHE A 54 -1.04 -10.85 -4.69
CA PHE A 54 -2.20 -10.62 -3.85
C PHE A 54 -2.51 -9.12 -3.73
N LEU A 55 -1.52 -8.30 -3.36
CA LEU A 55 -1.65 -6.85 -3.28
C LEU A 55 -2.15 -6.22 -4.59
N SER A 56 -1.53 -6.59 -5.71
CA SER A 56 -1.87 -6.09 -7.05
C SER A 56 -3.31 -6.42 -7.43
N SER A 57 -3.80 -7.61 -7.04
CA SER A 57 -5.20 -7.99 -7.26
C SER A 57 -6.17 -7.08 -6.50
N LEU A 58 -5.88 -6.76 -5.22
CA LEU A 58 -6.73 -5.89 -4.41
C LEU A 58 -6.75 -4.46 -4.93
N ILE A 59 -5.59 -3.93 -5.32
CA ILE A 59 -5.49 -2.59 -5.90
C ILE A 59 -6.22 -2.53 -7.24
N SER A 60 -6.11 -3.56 -8.08
CA SER A 60 -6.79 -3.61 -9.37
C SER A 60 -8.31 -3.73 -9.24
N GLU A 61 -8.81 -4.42 -8.21
CA GLU A 61 -10.23 -4.51 -7.88
C GLU A 61 -10.77 -3.14 -7.40
N LEU A 62 -10.02 -2.46 -6.53
CA LEU A 62 -10.45 -1.18 -5.95
C LEU A 62 -10.27 0.02 -6.88
N VAL A 63 -9.25 -0.02 -7.74
CA VAL A 63 -8.91 1.04 -8.71
C VAL A 63 -8.93 0.45 -10.13
N PRO A 64 -10.13 0.31 -10.72
CA PRO A 64 -10.26 -0.22 -12.06
C PRO A 64 -9.52 0.66 -13.07
N ARG A 65 -8.81 0.00 -14.00
CA ARG A 65 -8.08 0.68 -15.10
C ARG A 65 -9.07 1.34 -16.06
N LEU A 66 -8.73 2.51 -16.57
CA LEU A 66 -9.50 3.18 -17.62
C LEU A 66 -9.06 2.63 -18.98
N GLY A 67 -9.59 1.47 -19.34
CA GLY A 67 -9.22 0.75 -20.57
C GLY A 67 -7.87 0.04 -20.51
N SER A 68 -7.41 -0.52 -21.64
CA SER A 68 -6.20 -1.36 -21.71
C SER A 68 -4.87 -0.62 -21.54
N PHE A 69 -4.84 0.72 -21.64
CA PHE A 69 -3.58 1.48 -21.75
C PHE A 69 -3.39 2.59 -20.71
N PHE A 70 -4.37 2.85 -19.82
CA PHE A 70 -4.27 3.93 -18.83
C PHE A 70 -4.59 3.43 -17.41
N SER A 71 -3.54 3.23 -16.60
CA SER A 71 -3.66 3.16 -15.15
C SER A 71 -3.65 4.57 -14.56
N ARG A 72 -4.47 4.80 -13.54
CA ARG A 72 -4.40 6.05 -12.76
C ARG A 72 -3.19 5.97 -11.84
N SER A 73 -2.40 7.03 -11.78
CA SER A 73 -1.31 7.15 -10.82
C SER A 73 -1.83 7.05 -9.38
N LEU A 74 -1.12 6.32 -8.53
CA LEU A 74 -1.46 6.19 -7.11
C LEU A 74 -0.41 6.92 -6.25
N ILE A 75 -0.86 7.49 -5.14
CA ILE A 75 0.01 7.88 -4.03
C ILE A 75 -0.39 7.07 -2.81
N VAL A 76 0.58 6.37 -2.22
CA VAL A 76 0.30 5.29 -1.28
C VAL A 76 0.93 5.57 0.08
N LEU A 77 0.12 5.45 1.13
CA LEU A 77 0.60 5.25 2.49
C LEU A 77 0.50 3.76 2.82
N ALA A 78 1.63 3.10 2.97
CA ALA A 78 1.74 1.72 3.42
C ALA A 78 1.94 1.69 4.93
N HIS A 79 1.19 0.85 5.63
CA HIS A 79 1.25 0.75 7.07
C HIS A 79 1.34 -0.71 7.51
N GLN A 80 2.48 -1.07 8.07
CA GLN A 80 2.68 -2.35 8.73
C GLN A 80 2.11 -2.29 10.16
N ILE A 81 1.01 -3.01 10.39
CA ILE A 81 0.29 -3.03 11.68
C ILE A 81 0.88 -4.08 12.63
N GLU A 82 1.36 -5.20 12.08
CA GLU A 82 1.81 -6.36 12.85
C GLU A 82 3.28 -6.71 12.58
N MET A 83 3.85 -7.57 13.42
CA MET A 83 5.22 -8.09 13.31
C MET A 83 6.29 -7.00 13.21
N ILE A 84 6.17 -5.97 14.04
CA ILE A 84 7.14 -4.87 14.10
C ILE A 84 8.25 -5.31 15.06
N ASN A 85 9.27 -5.96 14.51
CA ASN A 85 10.40 -6.49 15.27
C ASN A 85 11.53 -5.46 15.25
N GLU A 86 11.66 -4.66 16.30
CA GLU A 86 12.67 -3.58 16.41
C GLU A 86 12.56 -2.48 15.33
N GLY A 87 11.41 -2.43 14.65
CA GLY A 87 11.15 -1.57 13.50
C GLY A 87 11.27 -2.32 12.18
N LEU A 88 11.00 -1.61 11.09
CA LEU A 88 10.99 -2.16 9.75
C LEU A 88 12.41 -2.11 9.18
N SER A 89 12.98 -3.28 8.87
CA SER A 89 14.31 -3.30 8.26
C SER A 89 14.28 -2.67 6.87
N GLN A 90 15.42 -2.12 6.41
CA GLN A 90 15.52 -1.54 5.07
C GLN A 90 15.13 -2.54 3.95
N VAL A 91 15.35 -3.83 4.18
CA VAL A 91 14.99 -4.89 3.23
C VAL A 91 13.47 -5.05 3.16
N GLU A 92 12.79 -5.07 4.30
CA GLU A 92 11.33 -5.13 4.36
C GLU A 92 10.69 -3.87 3.78
N GLU A 93 11.25 -2.70 4.07
CA GLU A 93 10.75 -1.43 3.55
C GLU A 93 10.82 -1.43 2.03
N ARG A 94 11.96 -1.89 1.50
CA ARG A 94 12.18 -1.96 0.08
C ARG A 94 11.24 -2.95 -0.59
N ALA A 95 11.04 -4.13 0.01
CA ALA A 95 10.11 -5.13 -0.49
C ALA A 95 8.67 -4.57 -0.58
N LEU A 96 8.18 -3.89 0.46
CA LEU A 96 6.86 -3.25 0.43
C LEU A 96 6.78 -2.16 -0.64
N ILE A 97 7.77 -1.28 -0.73
CA ILE A 97 7.80 -0.20 -1.71
C ILE A 97 7.78 -0.75 -3.15
N ASP A 98 8.61 -1.75 -3.44
CA ASP A 98 8.71 -2.31 -4.79
C ASP A 98 7.42 -3.03 -5.19
N ALA A 99 6.83 -3.84 -4.30
CA ALA A 99 5.54 -4.49 -4.53
C ALA A 99 4.42 -3.46 -4.82
N ILE A 100 4.38 -2.35 -4.09
CA ILE A 100 3.39 -1.28 -4.29
C ILE A 100 3.66 -0.52 -5.60
N ARG A 101 4.92 -0.23 -5.94
CA ARG A 101 5.25 0.50 -7.18
C ARG A 101 4.86 -0.25 -8.44
N HIS A 102 4.90 -1.58 -8.43
CA HIS A 102 4.39 -2.39 -9.53
C HIS A 102 2.87 -2.21 -9.77
N SER A 103 2.17 -1.57 -8.84
CA SER A 103 0.74 -1.24 -8.90
C SER A 103 0.46 0.17 -9.47
N SER A 104 1.39 0.77 -10.22
CA SER A 104 1.31 2.16 -10.75
C SER A 104 1.37 3.27 -9.67
N ALA A 105 1.91 2.96 -8.50
CA ALA A 105 2.18 3.98 -7.48
C ALA A 105 3.37 4.85 -7.89
N VAL A 106 3.17 6.17 -7.93
CA VAL A 106 4.22 7.15 -8.22
C VAL A 106 4.98 7.55 -6.96
N ASP A 107 4.29 7.51 -5.81
CA ASP A 107 4.86 7.76 -4.50
C ASP A 107 4.34 6.72 -3.49
N VAL A 108 5.24 6.26 -2.63
CA VAL A 108 4.96 5.28 -1.58
C VAL A 108 5.66 5.75 -0.31
N PHE A 109 4.92 5.81 0.77
CA PHE A 109 5.42 6.14 2.11
C PHE A 109 5.10 4.99 3.05
N VAL A 110 6.09 4.48 3.75
CA VAL A 110 5.92 3.36 4.68
C VAL A 110 5.91 3.91 6.11
N ILE A 111 4.96 3.45 6.90
CA ILE A 111 4.89 3.67 8.34
C ILE A 111 4.69 2.34 9.05
N GLU A 112 5.08 2.30 10.31
CA GLU A 112 4.96 1.13 11.16
C GLU A 112 4.20 1.47 12.45
N GLY A 113 3.45 0.50 12.94
CA GLY A 113 2.92 0.48 14.29
C GLY A 113 1.79 1.44 14.62
N GLY A 114 1.25 1.22 15.82
CA GLY A 114 0.07 1.91 16.30
C GLY A 114 -1.22 1.31 15.74
N ASN A 115 -2.30 2.07 15.86
CA ASN A 115 -3.61 1.67 15.41
C ASN A 115 -3.83 2.07 13.94
N GLU A 116 -4.82 1.44 13.30
CA GLU A 116 -5.30 1.90 12.00
C GLU A 116 -5.59 3.39 12.05
N LEU A 117 -5.09 4.13 11.06
CA LEU A 117 -5.38 5.55 10.95
C LEU A 117 -6.80 5.75 10.43
N THR A 118 -7.48 6.75 10.97
CA THR A 118 -8.70 7.27 10.33
C THR A 118 -8.37 7.82 8.94
N LYS A 119 -9.38 7.93 8.08
CA LYS A 119 -9.26 8.51 6.73
C LYS A 119 -8.54 9.86 6.74
N ASP A 120 -8.91 10.75 7.67
CA ASP A 120 -8.37 12.10 7.77
C ASP A 120 -6.91 12.09 8.25
N GLN A 121 -6.59 11.23 9.22
CA GLN A 121 -5.20 11.05 9.68
C GLN A 121 -4.29 10.49 8.57
N ALA A 122 -4.78 9.50 7.80
CA ALA A 122 -4.03 8.92 6.69
C ALA A 122 -3.79 9.97 5.58
N LEU A 123 -4.81 10.76 5.24
CA LEU A 123 -4.68 11.88 4.29
C LEU A 123 -3.70 12.95 4.78
N GLN A 124 -3.75 13.29 6.07
CA GLN A 124 -2.84 14.27 6.66
C GLN A 124 -1.39 13.78 6.60
N LYS A 125 -1.14 12.51 6.97
CA LYS A 125 0.19 11.91 6.85
C LYS A 125 0.69 11.96 5.41
N LEU A 126 -0.12 11.54 4.43
CA LEU A 126 0.24 11.61 3.01
C LEU A 126 0.67 13.01 2.58
N LYS A 127 -0.08 14.05 2.97
CA LYS A 127 0.27 15.45 2.65
C LYS A 127 1.61 15.86 3.25
N MET A 128 1.83 15.59 4.54
CA MET A 128 3.08 15.93 5.22
C MET A 128 4.30 15.31 4.52
N TYR A 129 4.20 14.04 4.12
CA TYR A 129 5.28 13.37 3.42
C TYR A 129 5.56 13.91 2.00
N GLN A 130 4.52 14.40 1.31
CA GLN A 130 4.70 15.05 0.01
C GLN A 130 5.42 16.41 0.13
N GLU A 131 5.21 17.12 1.23
CA GLU A 131 5.83 18.42 1.51
C GLU A 131 7.32 18.27 1.85
N THR A 132 7.71 17.24 2.60
CA THR A 132 9.12 16.96 2.96
C THR A 132 10.01 16.59 1.75
N LYS A 133 9.41 16.22 0.61
CA LYS A 133 10.12 15.79 -0.60
C LYS A 133 10.40 16.94 -1.58
N GLN A 134 9.85 18.13 -1.34
CA GLN A 134 10.06 19.35 -2.15
C GLN A 134 11.24 20.16 -1.63
#